data_AF-K1U460-F1
#
_entry.id   AF-K1U460-F1
#
_cell.length_a   1.000
_cell.length_b   1.000
_cell.length_c   1.000
_cell.angle_alpha   90.00
_cell.angle_beta   90.00
_cell.angle_gamma   90.00
#
_symmetry.space_group_name_H-M   'P 1'
#
loop_
_entity.id
_entity.type
_entity.pdbx_description
1 polymer ?
#
loop_
_entity_poly.entity_id
_entity_poly.type
_entity_poly.pdbx_seq_one_letter_code
_entity_poly.pdbx_strand_id
1 'polypeptide(L)' 'VAFDDLKACGSMAVAKEKGLVRSEGKDYVMHDGDVTLFRFNV' A
#
# COMPACT_ATOMS: atom_id res chain seq x y z
N VAL A 1 -0.31 0.46 1.94
CA VAL A 1 -0.37 1.94 1.94
C VAL A 1 -1.50 2.32 2.89
N ALA A 2 -1.34 3.31 3.75
CA ALA A 2 -2.40 3.69 4.66
C ALA A 2 -3.61 4.22 3.88
N PHE A 3 -4.82 3.96 4.36
CA PHE A 3 -6.06 4.40 3.74
C PHE A 3 -6.10 5.92 3.53
N ASP A 4 -5.67 6.69 4.53
CA ASP A 4 -5.66 8.16 4.46
C ASP A 4 -4.72 8.67 3.36
N ASP A 5 -3.54 8.05 3.22
CA ASP A 5 -2.60 8.38 2.15
C ASP A 5 -3.16 8.04 0.78
N LEU A 6 -3.81 6.88 0.64
CA LEU A 6 -4.44 6.48 -0.61
C LEU A 6 -5.59 7.40 -0.97
N LYS A 7 -6.43 7.76 0.01
CA LYS A 7 -7.53 8.70 -0.15
C LYS A 7 -7.04 10.08 -0.56
N ALA A 8 -5.96 10.58 0.04
CA ALA A 8 -5.34 11.85 -0.33
C ALA A 8 -4.70 11.81 -1.72
N CYS A 9 -4.17 10.66 -2.15
CA CYS A 9 -3.58 10.49 -3.48
C CYS A 9 -4.60 10.25 -4.59
N GLY A 10 -5.83 9.82 -4.25
CA GLY A 10 -6.91 9.55 -5.20
C GLY A 10 -6.72 8.30 -6.06
N SER A 11 -5.51 7.74 -6.16
CA SER A 11 -5.25 6.48 -6.85
C SER A 11 -3.97 5.78 -6.35
N MET A 12 -3.91 4.46 -6.54
CA MET A 12 -2.72 3.66 -6.23
C MET A 12 -1.50 4.03 -7.10
N ALA A 13 -1.73 4.48 -8.34
CA ALA A 13 -0.65 4.91 -9.25
C ALA A 13 0.06 6.15 -8.71
N VAL A 14 -0.70 7.18 -8.33
CA VAL A 14 -0.16 8.42 -7.74
C VAL A 14 0.50 8.15 -6.40
N ALA A 15 -0.07 7.29 -5.56
CA ALA A 15 0.54 6.90 -4.29
C ALA A 15 1.89 6.18 -4.51
N LYS A 16 2.02 5.38 -5.58
CA LYS A 16 3.27 4.71 -5.96
C LYS A 16 4.31 5.70 -6.46
N GLU A 17 3.92 6.64 -7.31
CA GLU A 17 4.81 7.72 -7.81
C GLU A 17 5.34 8.61 -6.69
N LYS A 18 4.52 8.85 -5.66
CA LYS A 18 4.91 9.58 -4.44
C LYS A 18 5.74 8.75 -3.44
N GLY A 19 6.01 7.47 -3.74
CA GLY A 19 6.81 6.60 -2.85
C GLY A 19 6.09 6.12 -1.59
N LEU A 20 4.76 6.25 -1.51
CA LEU A 20 3.96 5.84 -0.35
C LEU A 20 3.58 4.35 -0.37
N VAL A 21 3.76 3.68 -1.51
CA VAL A 21 3.49 2.25 -1.68
C VAL A 21 4.72 1.44 -1.27
N ARG A 22 4.57 0.62 -0.23
CA ARG A 22 5.60 -0.27 0.29
C ARG A 22 5.38 -1.70 -0.19
N SER A 23 6.48 -2.45 -0.35
CA SER A 23 6.44 -3.90 -0.58
C SER A 23 6.84 -4.58 0.72
N GLU A 24 5.85 -5.13 1.40
CA GLU A 24 6.03 -5.74 2.72
C GLU A 24 6.20 -7.26 2.60
N GLY A 25 7.01 -7.83 3.49
CA GLY A 25 7.32 -9.26 3.54
C GLY A 25 6.34 -10.07 4.39
N LYS A 26 6.61 -11.37 4.53
CA LYS A 26 5.76 -12.31 5.30
C LYS A 26 5.58 -11.92 6.76
N ASP A 27 6.59 -11.32 7.37
CA ASP A 27 6.59 -10.95 8.80
C ASP A 27 5.94 -9.60 9.07
N TYR A 28 5.40 -8.93 8.04
CA TYR A 28 4.71 -7.67 8.21
C TYR A 28 3.38 -7.86 8.93
N VAL A 29 3.23 -7.13 10.03
CA VAL A 29 1.96 -7.04 10.76
C VAL A 29 1.10 -5.98 10.07
N MET A 30 -0.03 -6.42 9.52
CA MET A 30 -1.02 -5.51 8.92
C MET A 30 -1.61 -4.61 10.00
N HIS A 31 -1.70 -3.32 9.71
CA HIS A 31 -2.31 -2.34 10.59
C HIS A 31 -3.73 -2.02 10.11
N ASP A 32 -4.58 -1.54 11.01
CA ASP A 32 -5.92 -1.09 10.63
C ASP A 32 -5.82 0.05 9.61
N GLY A 33 -6.68 -0.01 8.58
CA GLY A 33 -6.63 0.93 7.46
C GLY A 33 -5.51 0.68 6.45
N ASP A 34 -4.74 -0.41 6.53
CA ASP A 34 -3.80 -0.77 5.47
C ASP A 34 -4.54 -1.22 4.20
N VAL A 35 -4.26 -0.54 3.09
CA VAL A 35 -4.65 -0.98 1.75
C VAL A 35 -3.49 -1.72 1.11
N THR A 36 -3.69 -3.00 0.82
CA THR A 36 -2.63 -3.93 0.40
C THR A 36 -3.03 -4.70 -0.84
N LEU A 37 -2.08 -4.79 -1.79
CA LEU A 37 -2.17 -5.66 -2.96
C LEU A 37 -1.30 -6.89 -2.71
N PHE A 38 -1.93 -8.04 -2.51
CA PHE A 38 -1.20 -9.31 -2.41
C PHE A 38 -0.69 -9.73 -3.78
N ARG A 39 0.61 -9.99 -3.86
CA ARG A 39 1.24 -10.60 -5.04
C ARG A 39 1.48 -12.07 -4.75
N PHE A 40 0.96 -12.93 -5.60
CA PHE A 40 1.26 -14.36 -5.61
C PHE A 40 1.81 -14.71 -6.99
N ASN A 41 2.78 -15.63 -7.03
CA ASN A 41 3.36 -16.16 -8.28
C ASN A 41 3.95 -15.08 -9.19
N VAL A 42 5.10 -14.53 -8.79
CA VAL A 42 5.97 -13.77 -9.71
C VAL A 42 6.57 -14.71 -10.75
#